data_AF-A0A7L4HEJ1-F1
#
_entry.id   AF-A0A7L4HEJ1-F1
#
_cell.length_a   1.000
_cell.length_b   1.000
_cell.length_c   1.000
_cell.angle_alpha   90.00
_cell.angle_beta   90.00
_cell.angle_gamma   90.00
#
_symmetry.space_group_name_H-M   'P 1'
#
loop_
_entity.id
_entity.type
_entity.pdbx_description
1 polymer ?
#
loop_
_entity_poly.entity_id
_entity_poly.type
_entity_poly.pdbx_seq_one_letter_code
_entity_poly.pdbx_strand_id
1 'polypeptide(L)' 'MTKDNNLLGRFELIGIPPAPHGVPQIEVTFDIDANGILSVTATDRSTGKANKITITNDKGR' A
#
# COMPACT_ATOMS: atom_id res chain seq x y z
N MET A 1 -6.69 -10.13 17.36
CA MET A 1 -6.17 -8.73 17.43
C MET A 1 -6.66 -7.84 16.29
N THR A 2 -7.17 -8.37 15.16
CA THR A 2 -7.56 -7.53 14.00
C THR A 2 -9.05 -7.26 13.86
N LYS A 3 -9.91 -7.81 14.74
CA LYS A 3 -11.38 -7.71 14.63
C LYS A 3 -11.92 -6.28 14.79
N ASP A 4 -11.20 -5.44 15.52
CA ASP A 4 -11.64 -4.08 15.86
C ASP A 4 -11.07 -3.00 14.92
N ASN A 5 -10.30 -3.40 13.89
CA ASN A 5 -9.69 -2.48 12.95
C ASN A 5 -10.68 -2.01 11.87
N ASN A 6 -10.54 -0.76 11.45
CA ASN A 6 -11.30 -0.21 10.33
C ASN A 6 -10.54 -0.39 9.00
N LEU A 7 -11.12 -1.08 8.02
CA LEU A 7 -10.47 -1.31 6.71
C LEU A 7 -10.51 -0.03 5.86
N LEU A 8 -9.44 0.75 5.89
CA LEU A 8 -9.38 2.04 5.19
C LEU A 8 -9.35 1.93 3.66
N GLY A 9 -8.77 0.85 3.12
CA GLY A 9 -8.73 0.61 1.69
C GLY A 9 -7.98 -0.67 1.33
N ARG A 10 -8.05 -1.06 0.06
CA ARG A 10 -7.31 -2.19 -0.52
C ARG A 10 -6.80 -1.79 -1.90
N PHE A 11 -5.57 -2.20 -2.20
CA PHE A 11 -4.98 -2.07 -3.52
C PHE A 11 -4.13 -3.32 -3.83
N GLU A 12 -3.85 -3.54 -5.11
CA GLU A 12 -3.13 -4.72 -5.57
C GLU A 12 -1.94 -4.31 -6.43
N LEU A 13 -0.75 -4.80 -6.08
CA LEU A 13 0.43 -4.70 -6.93
C LEU A 13 0.52 -5.96 -7.80
N ILE A 14 0.07 -5.84 -9.05
CA ILE A 14 -0.01 -6.96 -9.99
C ILE A 14 1.25 -7.09 -10.86
N GLY A 15 1.46 -8.25 -11.47
CA GLY A 15 2.53 -8.48 -12.45
C GLY A 15 3.93 -8.48 -11.86
N ILE A 16 4.08 -8.99 -10.65
CA ILE A 16 5.37 -9.36 -10.06
C ILE A 16 5.83 -10.66 -10.75
N PRO A 17 7.03 -10.69 -11.36
CA PRO A 17 7.53 -11.90 -12.01
C PRO A 17 7.78 -13.03 -11.00
N PRO A 18 7.66 -14.31 -11.40
CA PRO A 18 8.02 -15.44 -10.54
C PRO A 18 9.48 -15.33 -10.10
N ALA A 19 9.73 -15.50 -8.80
CA ALA A 19 11.07 -15.52 -8.23
C ALA A 19 11.15 -16.58 -7.12
N PRO A 20 12.36 -17.05 -6.75
CA PRO A 20 12.52 -17.92 -5.61
C PRO A 20 11.93 -17.31 -4.33
N HIS A 21 11.45 -18.17 -3.43
CA HIS A 21 10.92 -17.71 -2.14
C HIS A 21 11.94 -16.84 -1.40
N GLY A 22 11.48 -15.72 -0.84
CA GLY A 22 12.30 -14.76 -0.10
C GLY A 22 13.07 -13.75 -0.96
N VAL A 23 13.00 -13.84 -2.30
CA VAL A 23 13.69 -12.91 -3.22
C VAL A 23 12.89 -11.64 -3.53
N PRO A 24 11.56 -11.68 -3.79
CA PRO A 24 10.79 -10.46 -4.05
C PRO A 24 10.87 -9.47 -2.88
N GLN A 25 11.24 -8.23 -3.17
CA GLN A 25 11.30 -7.15 -2.19
C GLN A 25 10.24 -6.10 -2.53
N ILE A 26 9.17 -6.06 -1.75
CA ILE A 26 8.15 -5.02 -1.86
C ILE A 26 8.42 -3.97 -0.79
N GLU A 27 8.71 -2.76 -1.23
CA GLU A 27 8.77 -1.59 -0.36
C GLU A 27 7.36 -1.00 -0.24
N VAL A 28 6.91 -0.77 0.99
CA VAL A 28 5.63 -0.10 1.25
C VAL A 28 5.90 1.19 2.01
N THR A 29 5.49 2.30 1.43
CA THR A 29 5.65 3.64 2.00
C THR A 29 4.29 4.20 2.37
N PHE A 30 4.16 4.63 3.63
CA PHE A 30 2.99 5.30 4.17
C PHE A 30 3.33 6.76 4.38
N ASP A 31 2.63 7.64 3.68
CA ASP A 31 2.82 9.09 3.73
C ASP A 31 1.53 9.74 4.22
N ILE A 32 1.62 10.55 5.27
CA ILE A 32 0.48 11.29 5.82
C ILE A 32 0.80 12.76 5.69
N ASP A 33 -0.03 13.48 4.95
CA ASP A 33 0.15 14.92 4.77
C ASP A 33 -0.43 15.74 5.94
N ALA A 34 -0.21 17.05 5.91
CA ALA A 34 -0.71 17.97 6.93
C ALA A 34 -2.26 18.05 7.00
N ASN A 35 -2.97 17.58 5.97
CA ASN A 35 -4.43 17.51 5.94
C ASN A 35 -4.96 16.16 6.49
N GLY A 36 -4.07 15.25 6.88
CA GLY A 36 -4.43 13.91 7.34
C GLY A 36 -4.82 12.96 6.21
N ILE A 37 -4.46 13.26 4.97
CA ILE A 37 -4.66 12.36 3.83
C ILE A 37 -3.52 11.34 3.84
N LEU A 38 -3.88 10.05 3.88
CA LEU A 38 -2.92 8.95 3.84
C LEU A 38 -2.71 8.48 2.40
N SER A 39 -1.49 8.56 1.91
CA SER A 39 -1.04 7.92 0.68
C SER A 39 -0.25 6.66 1.01
N VAL A 40 -0.65 5.52 0.46
CA VAL A 40 0.11 4.26 0.58
C VAL A 40 0.59 3.86 -0.79
N THR A 41 1.90 3.70 -0.95
CA THR A 41 2.55 3.24 -2.19
C THR A 41 3.24 1.92 -1.92
N ALA A 42 3.04 0.92 -2.77
CA ALA A 42 3.86 -0.29 -2.79
C ALA A 42 4.67 -0.35 -4.09
N THR A 43 5.96 -0.63 -3.97
CA THR A 43 6.91 -0.72 -5.08
C THR A 43 7.66 -2.04 -5.02
N ASP A 44 7.64 -2.81 -6.10
CA ASP A 44 8.57 -3.91 -6.30
C ASP A 44 9.96 -3.34 -6.65
N ARG A 45 10.92 -3.53 -5.74
CA ARG A 45 12.28 -2.98 -5.90
C ARG A 45 13.05 -3.59 -7.08
N SER A 46 12.67 -4.77 -7.56
CA SER A 46 13.36 -5.44 -8.67
C SER A 46 12.97 -4.87 -10.03
N THR A 47 11.69 -4.54 -10.19
CA THR A 47 11.13 -4.05 -11.46
C THR A 47 10.86 -2.55 -11.45
N GLY A 48 10.87 -1.91 -10.27
CA GLY A 48 10.42 -0.53 -10.09
C GLY A 48 8.90 -0.36 -10.21
N LYS A 49 8.15 -1.45 -10.42
CA LYS A 49 6.71 -1.39 -10.61
C LYS A 49 6.05 -0.97 -9.30
N ALA A 50 5.21 0.06 -9.37
CA ALA A 50 4.53 0.60 -8.20
C ALA A 50 3.01 0.66 -8.42
N ASN A 51 2.27 0.57 -7.32
CA ASN A 51 0.86 0.94 -7.26
C ASN A 51 0.59 1.72 -5.97
N LYS A 52 -0.40 2.62 -5.99
CA LYS A 52 -0.70 3.54 -4.91
C LYS A 52 -2.20 3.60 -4.65
N ILE A 53 -2.57 3.79 -3.38
CA ILE A 53 -3.90 4.21 -2.94
C ILE A 53 -3.79 5.51 -2.15
N THR A 54 -4.73 6.43 -2.37
CA THR A 54 -4.92 7.62 -1.54
C THR A 54 -6.19 7.43 -0.73
N ILE A 55 -6.11 7.65 0.57
CA ILE A 55 -7.18 7.48 1.54
C ILE A 55 -7.46 8.85 2.13
N THR A 56 -8.59 9.42 1.75
CA THR A 56 -9.10 10.68 2.30
C THR A 56 -10.08 10.40 3.42
N ASN A 57 -10.15 11.30 4.39
CA ASN A 57 -11.15 11.22 5.43
C ASN A 57 -12.50 11.70 4.87
N ASP A 58 -13.28 10.78 4.31
CA ASP A 58 -14.66 11.10 3.93
C ASP A 58 -15.48 11.29 5.20
N LYS A 59 -16.21 12.41 5.32
CA LYS A 59 -16.94 12.78 6.54
C LYS A 59 -17.94 11.67 6.90
N GLY A 60 -17.59 10.82 7.87
CA GLY A 60 -18.42 9.68 8.28
C GLY A 60 -17.66 8.45 8.79
N ARG A 61 -16.32 8.49 8.90
CA ARG A 61 -15.49 7.49 9.58
C ARG A 61 -14.91 8.01 10.89
#